data_AF-A0A2V2ZKN4-F1
#
_entry.id   AF-A0A2V2ZKN4-F1
#
_cell.length_a   1.000
_cell.length_b   1.000
_cell.length_c   1.000
_cell.angle_alpha   90.00
_cell.angle_beta   90.00
_cell.angle_gamma   90.00
#
_symmetry.space_group_name_H-M   'P 1'
#
loop_
_entity.id
_entity.type
_entity.pdbx_description
1 polymer ?
#
loop_
_entity_poly.entity_id
_entity_poly.type
_entity_poly.pdbx_seq_one_letter_code
_entity_poly.pdbx_strand_id
1 'polypeptide(L)' 'MNFQFPNIDEMKIEDAIVWYLKETNKVFSTKNRIAGTFSDEYKQALLQWKLELYRKALAERNSR' A
#
# COMPACT_ATOMS: atom_id res chain seq x y z
N MET A 1 -4.65 14.77 6.94
CA MET A 1 -3.87 13.76 7.70
C MET A 1 -2.65 13.40 6.87
N ASN A 2 -1.44 13.52 7.40
CA ASN A 2 -0.23 12.99 6.77
C ASN A 2 -0.11 11.51 7.14
N PHE A 3 -0.55 10.62 6.25
CA PHE A 3 -0.31 9.19 6.40
C PHE A 3 1.16 8.92 6.06
N GLN A 4 1.93 8.41 7.02
CA GLN A 4 3.33 8.04 6.78
C GLN A 4 3.37 6.64 6.17
N PHE A 5 3.34 6.57 4.85
CA PHE A 5 3.65 5.36 4.10
C PHE A 5 5.13 5.32 3.75
N PRO A 6 5.73 4.12 3.63
CA PRO A 6 7.10 4.00 3.17
C PRO A 6 7.23 4.52 1.73
N ASN A 7 8.38 5.11 1.43
CA ASN A 7 8.70 5.62 0.10
C ASN A 7 8.88 4.45 -0.87
N ILE A 8 8.02 4.36 -1.88
CA ILE A 8 8.04 3.28 -2.87
C ILE A 8 9.33 3.28 -3.67
N ASP A 9 9.92 4.44 -3.95
CA ASP A 9 11.14 4.54 -4.77
C ASP A 9 12.34 3.93 -4.06
N GLU A 10 12.38 4.01 -2.73
CA GLU A 10 13.44 3.46 -1.88
C GLU A 10 13.29 1.95 -1.59
N MET A 11 12.11 1.36 -1.84
CA MET A 11 11.85 -0.05 -1.57
C MET A 11 12.12 -0.96 -2.79
N LYS A 12 12.58 -2.20 -2.56
CA LYS A 12 12.49 -3.24 -3.59
C LYS A 12 11.03 -3.59 -3.86
N ILE A 13 10.70 -3.97 -5.09
CA ILE A 13 9.32 -4.31 -5.50
C ILE A 13 8.75 -5.44 -4.61
N GLU A 14 9.55 -6.47 -4.30
CA GLU A 14 9.13 -7.59 -3.44
C GLU A 14 8.80 -7.13 -2.02
N ASP A 15 9.66 -6.30 -1.42
CA ASP A 15 9.45 -5.74 -0.08
C ASP A 15 8.21 -4.85 -0.02
N ALA A 16 7.98 -4.07 -1.08
CA ALA A 16 6.81 -3.21 -1.23
C ALA A 16 5.51 -4.04 -1.32
N ILE A 17 5.52 -5.15 -2.06
CA ILE A 17 4.38 -6.09 -2.13
C ILE A 17 4.09 -6.68 -0.74
N VAL A 18 5.12 -7.15 -0.03
CA VAL A 18 4.97 -7.75 1.31
C VAL A 18 4.41 -6.73 2.30
N TRP A 19 4.92 -5.50 2.28
CA TRP A 19 4.41 -4.42 3.13
C TRP A 19 2.93 -4.15 2.86
N TYR A 20 2.56 -3.97 1.59
CA TYR A 20 1.17 -3.71 1.19
C TYR A 20 0.22 -4.83 1.61
N LEU A 21 0.61 -6.09 1.46
CA LEU A 21 -0.19 -7.24 1.88
C LEU A 21 -0.39 -7.28 3.40
N LYS A 22 0.63 -6.94 4.19
CA LYS A 22 0.50 -6.85 5.65
C LYS A 22 -0.44 -5.72 6.05
N GLU A 23 -0.30 -4.54 5.43
CA GLU A 23 -1.10 -3.38 5.78
C GLU A 23 -2.56 -3.54 5.35
N THR A 24 -2.83 -4.11 4.18
CA THR A 24 -4.20 -4.44 3.75
C THR A 24 -4.85 -5.48 4.65
N ASN A 25 -4.14 -6.55 5.03
CA ASN A 25 -4.68 -7.53 5.98
C ASN A 25 -5.04 -6.91 7.33
N LYS A 26 -4.23 -5.96 7.81
CA LYS A 26 -4.53 -5.21 9.04
C LYS A 26 -5.79 -4.35 8.86
N VAL A 27 -5.86 -3.56 7.80
CA VAL A 27 -6.98 -2.63 7.52
C VAL A 27 -8.31 -3.38 7.34
N PHE A 28 -8.29 -4.43 6.54
CA PHE A 28 -9.48 -5.19 6.17
C PHE A 28 -9.75 -6.39 7.07
N SER A 29 -8.97 -6.57 8.15
CA SER A 29 -9.29 -7.58 9.16
C SER A 29 -10.69 -7.34 9.71
N THR A 30 -11.44 -8.43 9.94
CA THR A 30 -12.82 -8.37 10.46
C THR A 30 -12.91 -7.52 11.73
N LYS A 31 -11.91 -7.61 12.61
CA LYS A 31 -11.81 -6.83 13.85
C LYS A 31 -11.80 -5.32 13.58
N ASN A 32 -10.88 -4.85 12.74
CA ASN A 32 -10.73 -3.41 12.47
C ASN A 32 -11.84 -2.85 11.58
N ARG A 33 -12.44 -3.70 10.75
CA ARG A 33 -13.61 -3.34 9.93
C ARG A 33 -14.84 -3.06 10.80
N ILE A 34 -15.15 -3.95 11.74
CA ILE A 34 -16.31 -3.79 12.66
C ILE A 34 -16.08 -2.58 13.57
N ALA A 35 -14.86 -2.37 14.04
CA ALA A 35 -14.50 -1.27 14.92
C ALA A 35 -14.39 0.09 14.21
N GLY A 36 -14.50 0.15 12.88
CA GLY A 36 -14.35 1.40 12.12
C GLY A 36 -12.98 2.07 12.31
N THR A 37 -11.93 1.29 12.57
CA THR A 37 -10.62 1.80 13.05
C THR A 37 -9.88 2.65 12.01
N PHE A 38 -10.09 2.38 10.72
CA PHE A 38 -9.42 3.09 9.62
C PHE A 38 -10.41 3.94 8.86
N SER A 39 -10.06 5.22 8.66
CA SER A 39 -10.84 6.15 7.86
C SER A 39 -10.84 5.77 6.38
N ASP A 40 -11.81 6.28 5.65
CA ASP A 40 -11.87 6.02 4.21
C ASP A 40 -10.73 6.71 3.46
N GLU A 41 -10.25 7.86 3.95
CA GLU A 41 -9.05 8.53 3.42
C GLU A 41 -7.81 7.65 3.56
N TYR A 42 -7.66 6.91 4.67
CA TYR A 42 -6.54 5.96 4.83
C TYR A 42 -6.60 4.85 3.79
N LYS A 43 -7.79 4.28 3.57
CA LYS A 43 -8.01 3.21 2.58
C LYS A 43 -7.72 3.72 1.16
N GLN A 44 -8.14 4.94 0.84
CA GLN A 44 -7.86 5.59 -0.43
C GLN A 44 -6.36 5.85 -0.62
N ALA A 45 -5.69 6.33 0.42
CA ALA A 45 -4.26 6.56 0.38
C ALA A 45 -3.49 5.23 0.16
N LEU A 46 -3.93 4.13 0.80
CA LEU A 46 -3.37 2.79 0.58
C LEU A 46 -3.59 2.29 -0.86
N LEU A 47 -4.73 2.63 -1.47
CA LEU A 47 -5.00 2.34 -2.88
C LEU A 47 -4.09 3.13 -3.81
N GLN A 48 -3.86 4.41 -3.56
CA GLN A 48 -2.92 5.23 -4.34
C GLN A 48 -1.50 4.68 -4.25
N TRP A 49 -1.06 4.30 -3.05
CA TRP A 49 0.24 3.66 -2.84
C TRP A 49 0.39 2.38 -3.68
N LYS A 50 -0.66 1.54 -3.78
CA LYS A 50 -0.65 0.36 -4.66
C LYS A 50 -0.46 0.72 -6.14
N LEU A 51 -1.10 1.79 -6.61
CA LEU A 51 -0.98 2.23 -8.00
C LEU A 51 0.45 2.67 -8.33
N GLU A 52 1.11 3.35 -7.40
CA GLU A 52 2.52 3.73 -7.54
C GLU A 52 3.44 2.51 -7.60
N LEU A 53 3.21 1.49 -6.76
CA LEU A 53 3.93 0.22 -6.84
C LEU A 53 3.75 -0.45 -8.21
N TYR A 54 2.52 -0.45 -8.75
CA TYR A 54 2.26 -0.98 -10.09
C TYR A 54 3.01 -0.21 -11.18
N ARG A 55 3.06 1.13 -11.10
CA ARG A 55 3.84 1.97 -12.01
C ARG A 55 5.32 1.63 -11.95
N LYS A 56 5.89 1.49 -10.75
CA LYS A 56 7.29 1.10 -10.56
C LYS A 56 7.58 -0.26 -11.18
N ALA A 57 6.73 -1.27 -10.91
CA ALA A 57 6.91 -2.61 -11.46
C ALA A 57 6.79 -2.65 -12.99
N LEU A 58 5.91 -1.83 -13.57
CA LEU A 58 5.78 -1.71 -15.02
C LEU A 58 7.00 -1.02 -15.65
N ALA A 59 7.53 0.02 -15.01
CA ALA A 59 8.73 0.71 -15.47
C ALA A 59 9.96 -0.22 -15.48
N GLU A 60 10.16 -0.99 -14.40
CA GLU A 60 11.22 -2.00 -14.28
C GLU A 60 11.10 -3.13 -15.32
N ARG A 61 9.87 -3.47 -15.73
CA ARG A 61 9.64 -4.44 -16.80
C ARG A 61 10.01 -3.87 -18.17
N ASN A 62 9.68 -2.62 -18.43
CA ASN A 62 9.91 -1.97 -19.73
C ASN A 62 11.37 -1.52 -19.93
N SER A 63 12.17 -1.47 -18.87
CA SER A 63 13.61 -1.16 -18.92
C SER A 63 14.50 -2.38 -19.18
N ARG A 64 13.92 -3.58 -19.27
CA ARG A 64 14.60 -4.85 -19.59
C ARG A 64 14.42 -5.22 -21.05
#